data_AF-A0A3P7L4B1-F1
#
_entry.id   AF-A0A3P7L4B1-F1
#
_cell.length_a   1.000
_cell.length_b   1.000
_cell.length_c   1.000
_cell.angle_alpha   90.00
_cell.angle_beta   90.00
_cell.angle_gamma   90.00
#
_symmetry.space_group_name_H-M   'P 1'
#
loop_
_entity.id
_entity.type
_entity.pdbx_description
1 polymer ?
#
loop_
_entity_poly.entity_id
_entity_poly.type
_entity_poly.pdbx_seq_one_letter_code
_entity_poly.pdbx_strand_id
1 'polypeptide(L)'
;MAQRGSLLSTENRLLNVSIAKKPETERITERTQKTVKPKEDLKTHLPNTSATRGVYENFQDWFAHQDALSHDESVEFSLPEIETNKSADIKDVRGNVSAEADLLKENLIILVSGTIVPSLSFKNKAIRKTAMEMLDELSKSDPEFVLKVVNNIAQELNIRFTTNFLLAYAAANEACRPYIGKYFSSSINLPSDWMEVVQTYELVQDPSAKRGSLPQALRKAMKSKFKEFDQYQLAKYNRELKGETKPAKNASDTKRERNESASSSGDEAEPVHKRPLTLKNLIRQLHISEPKDNVLCLLGKRYPSSAQEFLQCGLSGEWQPELVGTKMKLPVPYTWETELSKTPIKSQKEAWERLIDSRKLPYMALMRNLRNLLLVGIGSDQKTQAIKHLTNKGAVSSSKQMPFRYFAAYSALSSVVAVTRKQAIKQERLKNVNMAELKEYTQAVETAFEIAVRNNLPVVQGSTLIVIDLKEIPSESVSSFGLLSNSPVALKLLLGFMCMTACEHFEAYISVQGKLFNTCHFRKLLPREGEMLKTVKKAEQLLKVCQPLLTPYPLCFDRFLANS
;
A
#
# COMPACT_ATOMS: atom_id res chain seq x y z
N MET A 1 -7.46 -15.69 23.80
CA MET A 1 -6.82 -14.39 23.50
C MET A 1 -5.88 -14.40 22.28
N ALA A 2 -5.90 -15.42 21.41
CA ALA A 2 -5.06 -15.47 20.20
C ALA A 2 -5.91 -15.75 18.95
N GLN A 3 -6.39 -14.72 18.27
CA GLN A 3 -6.98 -14.83 16.91
C GLN A 3 -7.18 -13.47 16.19
N ARG A 4 -6.47 -12.40 16.59
CA ARG A 4 -6.61 -11.05 15.97
C ARG A 4 -5.51 -10.66 14.97
N GLY A 5 -4.56 -11.52 14.65
CA GLY A 5 -3.38 -11.17 13.86
C GLY A 5 -3.25 -11.87 12.51
N SER A 6 -4.19 -11.70 11.57
CA SER A 6 -3.98 -12.23 10.20
C SER A 6 -4.65 -11.46 9.05
N LEU A 7 -5.44 -10.41 9.32
CA LEU A 7 -6.16 -9.67 8.26
C LEU A 7 -5.51 -8.34 7.86
N LEU A 8 -4.43 -7.92 8.52
CA LEU A 8 -3.88 -6.55 8.44
C LEU A 8 -2.77 -6.34 7.39
N SER A 9 -2.43 -7.35 6.59
CA SER A 9 -1.30 -7.26 5.66
C SER A 9 -1.72 -7.51 4.21
N THR A 10 -2.27 -6.48 3.59
CA THR A 10 -2.64 -6.49 2.17
C THR A 10 -1.64 -5.71 1.31
N GLU A 11 -1.30 -6.26 0.14
CA GLU A 11 -0.26 -5.75 -0.76
C GLU A 11 -0.50 -4.30 -1.22
N ASN A 12 0.57 -3.49 -1.15
CA ASN A 12 0.74 -2.23 -1.89
C ASN A 12 1.22 -2.49 -3.33
N ARG A 13 0.53 -3.36 -4.07
CA ARG A 13 0.76 -3.53 -5.52
C ARG A 13 -0.23 -2.67 -6.30
N LEU A 14 0.20 -1.44 -6.62
CA LEU A 14 -0.53 -0.56 -7.54
C LEU A 14 0.09 -0.47 -8.94
N LEU A 15 1.08 -1.29 -9.31
CA LEU A 15 1.84 -1.02 -10.54
C LEU A 15 2.04 -2.15 -11.55
N ASN A 16 1.47 -3.35 -11.44
CA ASN A 16 1.60 -4.35 -12.52
C ASN A 16 0.40 -5.28 -12.63
N VAL A 17 -0.41 -5.11 -13.68
CA VAL A 17 -1.42 -6.08 -14.12
C VAL A 17 -0.82 -6.88 -15.28
N SER A 18 -0.67 -8.20 -15.12
CA SER A 18 -0.36 -9.11 -16.23
C SER A 18 -1.16 -10.40 -16.09
N ILE A 19 -1.76 -10.80 -17.20
CA ILE A 19 -2.85 -11.77 -17.36
C ILE A 19 -2.27 -13.19 -17.42
N ALA A 20 -2.80 -14.13 -16.62
CA ALA A 20 -2.44 -15.54 -16.69
C ALA A 20 -3.34 -16.31 -17.68
N LYS A 21 -2.74 -17.22 -18.45
CA LYS A 21 -3.36 -18.09 -19.47
C LYS A 21 -4.06 -19.32 -18.84
N LYS A 22 -5.14 -19.75 -19.50
CA LYS A 22 -5.97 -20.95 -19.26
C LYS A 22 -5.18 -22.28 -19.28
N PRO A 23 -5.64 -23.26 -18.48
CA PRO A 23 -5.64 -24.66 -18.90
C PRO A 23 -7.06 -25.28 -18.93
N GLU A 24 -7.18 -26.36 -19.71
CA GLU A 24 -8.38 -27.14 -20.02
C GLU A 24 -8.91 -27.96 -18.83
N THR A 25 -10.22 -28.23 -18.81
CA THR A 25 -10.91 -28.99 -17.75
C THR A 25 -11.81 -30.06 -18.36
N GLU A 26 -11.64 -31.30 -17.88
CA GLU A 26 -12.56 -32.43 -18.04
C GLU A 26 -13.67 -32.37 -16.98
N ARG A 27 -14.85 -32.90 -17.36
CA ARG A 27 -16.11 -32.88 -16.62
C ARG A 27 -16.19 -34.03 -15.62
N ILE A 28 -16.58 -33.75 -14.38
CA ILE A 28 -17.19 -34.75 -13.50
C ILE A 28 -18.40 -34.13 -12.80
N THR A 29 -19.52 -34.83 -12.91
CA THR A 29 -20.84 -34.65 -12.30
C THR A 29 -20.86 -35.23 -10.88
N GLU A 30 -21.52 -34.56 -9.92
CA GLU A 30 -22.71 -35.10 -9.23
C GLU A 30 -23.14 -34.35 -7.96
N ARG A 31 -24.47 -34.34 -7.80
CA ARG A 31 -25.31 -34.47 -6.60
C ARG A 31 -25.24 -33.50 -5.42
N THR A 32 -26.34 -32.78 -5.33
CA THR A 32 -26.88 -31.98 -4.23
C THR A 32 -27.33 -32.84 -3.04
N GLN A 33 -26.93 -32.45 -1.82
CA GLN A 33 -27.64 -32.80 -0.59
C GLN A 33 -27.96 -31.53 0.20
N LYS A 34 -29.21 -31.45 0.68
CA LYS A 34 -29.80 -30.37 1.47
C LYS A 34 -29.36 -30.51 2.93
N THR A 35 -29.01 -29.40 3.58
CA THR A 35 -28.91 -29.34 5.04
C THR A 35 -29.58 -28.09 5.61
N VAL A 36 -30.27 -28.34 6.72
CA VAL A 36 -31.19 -27.52 7.50
C VAL A 36 -30.43 -26.50 8.36
N LYS A 37 -30.99 -25.30 8.53
CA LYS A 37 -30.48 -24.24 9.43
C LYS A 37 -31.06 -24.37 10.85
N PRO A 38 -30.28 -24.11 11.91
CA PRO A 38 -30.80 -23.59 13.16
C PRO A 38 -30.49 -22.09 13.30
N LYS A 39 -31.47 -21.37 13.86
CA LYS A 39 -31.36 -20.00 14.37
C LYS A 39 -30.76 -20.04 15.77
N GLU A 40 -29.96 -19.03 16.13
CA GLU A 40 -29.82 -18.63 17.52
C GLU A 40 -29.47 -17.15 17.62
N ASP A 41 -30.28 -16.45 18.42
CA ASP A 41 -30.16 -15.06 18.83
C ASP A 41 -29.10 -14.92 19.91
N LEU A 42 -28.23 -13.91 19.83
CA LEU A 42 -27.50 -13.43 21.01
C LEU A 42 -27.25 -11.92 20.88
N LYS A 43 -28.04 -11.15 21.66
CA LYS A 43 -27.79 -9.74 21.96
C LYS A 43 -26.69 -9.68 23.03
N THR A 44 -25.64 -8.91 22.78
CA THR A 44 -24.69 -8.50 23.83
C THR A 44 -24.41 -7.01 23.71
N HIS A 45 -24.81 -6.27 24.76
CA HIS A 45 -24.44 -4.88 25.02
C HIS A 45 -22.92 -4.76 25.20
N LEU A 46 -22.32 -3.69 24.66
CA LEU A 46 -20.94 -3.29 24.99
C LEU A 46 -20.95 -2.00 25.83
N PRO A 47 -20.00 -1.84 26.78
CA PRO A 47 -19.97 -0.73 27.73
C PRO A 47 -19.36 0.54 27.13
N ASN A 48 -19.92 1.69 27.51
CA ASN A 48 -19.37 3.02 27.25
C ASN A 48 -18.04 3.23 28.01
N THR A 49 -16.97 3.60 27.29
CA THR A 49 -15.77 4.20 27.88
C THR A 49 -15.40 5.47 27.11
N SER A 50 -15.18 6.56 27.85
CA SER A 50 -15.12 7.97 27.47
C SER A 50 -13.87 8.41 26.68
N ALA A 51 -13.35 7.58 25.77
CA ALA A 51 -12.20 7.92 24.90
C ALA A 51 -12.61 8.20 23.45
N THR A 52 -13.90 8.43 23.20
CA THR A 52 -14.47 8.69 21.87
C THR A 52 -14.84 10.16 21.74
N ARG A 53 -13.86 11.07 21.84
CA ARG A 53 -14.06 12.40 21.26
C ARG A 53 -13.70 12.32 19.78
N GLY A 54 -14.70 12.34 18.92
CA GLY A 54 -14.58 12.20 17.47
C GLY A 54 -14.24 13.53 16.80
N VAL A 55 -13.61 13.43 15.64
CA VAL A 55 -13.27 14.49 14.66
C VAL A 55 -14.31 15.61 14.48
N TYR A 56 -15.59 15.34 14.71
CA TYR A 56 -16.66 16.32 14.55
C TYR A 56 -16.84 17.21 15.79
N GLU A 57 -16.52 16.72 16.99
CA GLU A 57 -16.53 17.55 18.19
C GLU A 57 -15.44 18.63 18.08
N ASN A 58 -14.31 18.39 17.40
CA ASN A 58 -13.31 19.43 17.12
C ASN A 58 -13.85 20.53 16.19
N PHE A 59 -14.66 20.18 15.17
CA PHE A 59 -15.29 21.17 14.29
C PHE A 59 -16.50 21.86 14.96
N GLN A 60 -17.29 21.14 15.76
CA GLN A 60 -18.40 21.73 16.52
C GLN A 60 -17.91 22.67 17.62
N ASP A 61 -16.87 22.28 18.36
CA ASP A 61 -16.22 23.12 19.37
C ASP A 61 -15.61 24.36 18.71
N TRP A 62 -15.00 24.23 17.51
CA TRP A 62 -14.55 25.38 16.72
C TRP A 62 -15.70 26.31 16.31
N PHE A 63 -16.81 25.78 15.82
CA PHE A 63 -17.99 26.59 15.49
C PHE A 63 -18.64 27.23 16.72
N ALA A 64 -18.49 26.63 17.90
CA ALA A 64 -18.99 27.16 19.17
C ALA A 64 -18.04 28.18 19.82
N HIS A 65 -16.72 28.09 19.59
CA HIS A 65 -15.70 28.99 20.14
C HIS A 65 -15.54 30.29 19.32
N GLN A 66 -16.18 30.42 18.15
CA GLN A 66 -16.11 31.62 17.33
C GLN A 66 -16.92 32.82 17.86
N ASP A 67 -17.94 32.59 18.71
CA ASP A 67 -18.69 33.71 19.32
C ASP A 67 -17.83 34.53 20.31
N ALA A 68 -16.65 34.02 20.70
CA ALA A 68 -15.71 34.70 21.60
C ALA A 68 -14.52 35.37 20.88
N LEU A 69 -14.32 35.16 19.57
CA LEU A 69 -13.19 35.68 18.78
C LEU A 69 -13.67 36.57 17.62
N SER A 70 -14.67 37.40 17.89
CA SER A 70 -14.91 38.57 17.04
C SER A 70 -13.89 39.65 17.44
N HIS A 71 -13.26 40.30 16.45
CA HIS A 71 -12.17 41.29 16.57
C HIS A 71 -10.75 40.71 16.49
N ASP A 72 -10.42 40.03 15.39
CA ASP A 72 -9.04 40.09 14.91
C ASP A 72 -9.04 40.52 13.44
N GLU A 73 -8.34 41.62 13.18
CA GLU A 73 -8.19 42.23 11.86
C GLU A 73 -7.40 41.27 10.97
N SER A 74 -7.69 41.23 9.66
CA SER A 74 -6.92 40.46 8.69
C SER A 74 -5.45 40.91 8.73
N VAL A 75 -4.58 40.14 9.38
CA VAL A 75 -3.14 40.44 9.42
C VAL A 75 -2.54 40.04 8.07
N GLU A 76 -2.19 41.03 7.26
CA GLU A 76 -1.48 40.87 6.00
C GLU A 76 -0.02 40.48 6.29
N PHE A 77 0.24 39.17 6.43
CA PHE A 77 1.61 38.65 6.57
C PHE A 77 2.17 38.28 5.20
N SER A 78 3.07 39.09 4.67
CA SER A 78 3.83 38.77 3.47
C SER A 78 4.88 37.72 3.80
N LEU A 79 4.77 36.52 3.21
CA LEU A 79 5.84 35.53 3.29
C LEU A 79 7.09 36.08 2.57
N PRO A 80 8.30 35.95 3.15
CA PRO A 80 9.53 36.34 2.47
C PRO A 80 9.62 35.64 1.09
N GLU A 81 9.97 36.40 0.06
CA GLU A 81 10.28 35.82 -1.25
C GLU A 81 11.48 34.89 -1.10
N ILE A 82 11.24 33.58 -1.20
CA ILE A 82 12.34 32.61 -1.33
C ILE A 82 12.89 32.79 -2.75
N GLU A 83 14.05 33.43 -2.86
CA GLU A 83 14.85 33.47 -4.09
C GLU A 83 15.05 32.02 -4.58
N THR A 84 14.35 31.64 -5.65
CA THR A 84 14.44 30.30 -6.25
C THR A 84 15.78 30.01 -6.93
N ASN A 85 16.79 30.88 -6.75
CA ASN A 85 18.11 30.79 -7.38
C ASN A 85 19.27 30.54 -6.41
N LYS A 86 19.01 30.23 -5.14
CA LYS A 86 20.01 29.58 -4.29
C LYS A 86 19.58 28.13 -4.09
N SER A 87 20.24 27.22 -4.80
CA SER A 87 20.34 25.84 -4.31
C SER A 87 20.80 25.95 -2.87
N ALA A 88 20.04 25.41 -1.93
CA ALA A 88 20.48 25.34 -0.55
C ALA A 88 21.80 24.55 -0.52
N ASP A 89 22.93 25.27 -0.49
CA ASP A 89 24.23 24.68 -0.23
C ASP A 89 24.19 24.24 1.23
N ILE A 90 24.19 22.92 1.43
CA ILE A 90 24.25 22.24 2.73
C ILE A 90 25.66 22.44 3.32
N LYS A 91 26.06 23.67 3.61
CA LYS A 91 27.39 23.97 4.20
C LYS A 91 27.45 25.03 5.29
N ASP A 92 26.38 25.77 5.57
CA ASP A 92 26.43 26.82 6.59
C ASP A 92 25.58 26.51 7.84
N VAL A 93 26.03 25.52 8.63
CA VAL A 93 25.86 25.52 10.10
C VAL A 93 27.01 24.72 10.73
N ARG A 94 28.16 25.37 10.99
CA ARG A 94 29.16 24.83 11.93
C ARG A 94 28.77 25.25 13.34
N GLY A 95 28.10 24.36 14.05
CA GLY A 95 27.83 24.49 15.49
C GLY A 95 27.22 23.22 16.05
N ASN A 96 28.00 22.50 16.86
CA ASN A 96 27.66 21.33 17.69
C ASN A 96 27.42 20.00 16.94
N VAL A 97 28.33 19.05 17.18
CA VAL A 97 28.26 17.65 16.69
C VAL A 97 26.93 16.95 17.04
N SER A 98 26.24 17.39 18.11
CA SER A 98 24.88 16.92 18.44
C SER A 98 23.81 17.39 17.46
N ALA A 99 23.88 18.66 17.01
CA ALA A 99 22.90 19.23 16.09
C ALA A 99 23.03 18.63 14.69
N GLU A 100 24.25 18.28 14.27
CA GLU A 100 24.51 17.63 12.98
C GLU A 100 23.94 16.20 12.94
N ALA A 101 24.08 15.44 14.03
CA ALA A 101 23.51 14.10 14.15
C ALA A 101 21.98 14.12 14.17
N ASP A 102 21.38 15.07 14.89
CA ASP A 102 19.91 15.21 14.95
C ASP A 102 19.33 15.65 13.61
N LEU A 103 19.98 16.57 12.90
CA LEU A 103 19.61 16.97 11.55
C LEU A 103 19.70 15.79 10.56
N LEU A 104 20.72 14.93 10.68
CA LEU A 104 20.86 13.75 9.84
C LEU A 104 19.73 12.73 10.11
N LYS A 105 19.34 12.56 11.38
CA LYS A 105 18.20 11.72 11.78
C LYS A 105 16.89 12.24 11.21
N GLU A 106 16.64 13.54 11.30
CA GLU A 106 15.46 14.20 10.74
C GLU A 106 15.40 14.04 9.22
N ASN A 107 16.50 14.34 8.53
CA ASN A 107 16.59 14.18 7.08
C ASN A 107 16.34 12.74 6.64
N LEU A 108 16.83 11.74 7.40
CA LEU A 108 16.55 10.35 7.11
C LEU A 108 15.05 10.04 7.23
N ILE A 109 14.40 10.51 8.31
CA ILE A 109 12.95 10.34 8.52
C ILE A 109 12.15 10.98 7.38
N ILE A 110 12.52 12.18 6.94
CA ILE A 110 11.87 12.86 5.81
C ILE A 110 12.02 12.03 4.52
N LEU A 111 13.25 11.61 4.21
CA LEU A 111 13.55 10.84 3.01
C LEU A 111 12.77 9.52 2.98
N VAL A 112 12.84 8.72 4.04
CA VAL A 112 12.19 7.41 4.12
C VAL A 112 10.67 7.53 4.10
N SER A 113 10.09 8.57 4.71
CA SER A 113 8.65 8.84 4.66
C SER A 113 8.20 9.21 3.24
N GLY A 114 9.02 9.97 2.52
CA GLY A 114 8.78 10.35 1.12
C GLY A 114 8.78 9.18 0.13
N THR A 115 9.39 8.04 0.47
CA THR A 115 9.47 6.86 -0.41
C THR A 115 8.13 6.21 -0.77
N ILE A 116 7.04 6.62 -0.11
CA ILE A 116 5.67 6.27 -0.52
C ILE A 116 5.35 6.76 -1.94
N VAL A 117 6.00 7.85 -2.37
CA VAL A 117 5.91 8.40 -3.71
C VAL A 117 6.82 7.60 -4.64
N PRO A 118 6.31 7.06 -5.77
CA PRO A 118 7.10 6.21 -6.66
C PRO A 118 8.41 6.84 -7.17
N SER A 119 8.43 8.16 -7.43
CA SER A 119 9.61 8.89 -7.90
C SER A 119 10.73 8.97 -6.85
N LEU A 120 10.36 8.99 -5.57
CA LEU A 120 11.25 9.02 -4.41
C LEU A 120 11.54 7.62 -3.86
N SER A 121 11.05 6.56 -4.51
CA SER A 121 11.28 5.19 -4.07
C SER A 121 12.75 4.81 -4.20
N PHE A 122 13.27 4.01 -3.26
CA PHE A 122 14.63 3.45 -3.31
C PHE A 122 14.87 2.45 -4.46
N LYS A 123 13.86 2.17 -5.30
CA LYS A 123 14.07 1.54 -6.61
C LYS A 123 14.83 2.46 -7.55
N ASN A 124 14.61 3.77 -7.45
CA ASN A 124 15.38 4.79 -8.16
C ASN A 124 16.83 4.76 -7.65
N LYS A 125 17.79 4.56 -8.57
CA LYS A 125 19.22 4.44 -8.25
C LYS A 125 19.78 5.72 -7.62
N ALA A 126 19.36 6.90 -8.07
CA ALA A 126 19.86 8.17 -7.55
C ALA A 126 19.44 8.38 -6.10
N ILE A 127 18.13 8.25 -5.82
CA ILE A 127 17.58 8.38 -4.46
C ILE A 127 18.17 7.32 -3.53
N ARG A 128 18.32 6.08 -4.00
CA ARG A 128 18.97 5.01 -3.23
C ARG A 128 20.41 5.36 -2.86
N LYS A 129 21.18 5.95 -3.77
CA LYS A 129 22.56 6.36 -3.51
C LYS A 129 22.62 7.41 -2.40
N THR A 130 21.81 8.45 -2.49
CA THR A 130 21.71 9.49 -1.44
C THR A 130 21.30 8.90 -0.09
N ALA A 131 20.33 7.98 -0.09
CA ALA A 131 19.92 7.28 1.12
C ALA A 131 21.06 6.48 1.75
N MET A 132 21.85 5.76 0.94
CA MET A 132 22.99 4.99 1.43
C MET A 132 24.09 5.89 2.03
N GLU A 133 24.42 7.01 1.38
CA GLU A 133 25.40 7.97 1.90
C GLU A 133 24.97 8.51 3.29
N MET A 134 23.69 8.86 3.46
CA MET A 134 23.15 9.30 4.76
C MET A 134 23.17 8.20 5.81
N LEU A 135 22.81 6.98 5.42
CA LEU A 135 22.81 5.82 6.33
C LEU A 135 24.22 5.47 6.79
N ASP A 136 25.21 5.57 5.89
CA ASP A 136 26.61 5.30 6.21
C ASP A 136 27.14 6.29 7.24
N GLU A 137 26.87 7.60 7.08
CA GLU A 137 27.23 8.59 8.09
C GLU A 137 26.50 8.37 9.42
N LEU A 138 25.20 8.07 9.39
CA LEU A 138 24.40 7.88 10.60
C LEU A 138 24.81 6.61 11.37
N SER A 139 25.20 5.56 10.65
CA SER A 139 25.63 4.30 11.26
C SER A 139 26.92 4.42 12.07
N LYS A 140 27.75 5.43 11.79
CA LYS A 140 28.98 5.70 12.55
C LYS A 140 28.70 6.27 13.94
N SER A 141 27.59 6.99 14.11
CA SER A 141 27.23 7.68 15.35
C SER A 141 26.10 6.98 16.13
N ASP A 142 25.03 6.55 15.45
CA ASP A 142 23.85 5.92 16.07
C ASP A 142 23.29 4.78 15.18
N PRO A 143 23.96 3.61 15.14
CA PRO A 143 23.53 2.49 14.30
C PRO A 143 22.19 1.87 14.74
N GLU A 144 21.81 1.95 16.02
CA GLU A 144 20.50 1.44 16.46
C GLU A 144 19.36 2.29 15.91
N PHE A 145 19.56 3.61 15.75
CA PHE A 145 18.54 4.50 15.21
C PHE A 145 18.08 4.08 13.81
N VAL A 146 18.98 3.58 12.95
CA VAL A 146 18.60 3.02 11.64
C VAL A 146 17.55 1.91 11.80
N LEU A 147 17.69 1.03 12.79
CA LEU A 147 16.74 -0.04 13.06
C LEU A 147 15.47 0.45 13.78
N LYS A 148 15.55 1.53 14.58
CA LYS A 148 14.36 2.20 15.12
C LYS A 148 13.51 2.79 13.99
N VAL A 149 14.14 3.42 12.99
CA VAL A 149 13.50 3.91 11.77
C VAL A 149 12.87 2.75 10.98
N VAL A 150 13.57 1.63 10.81
CA VAL A 150 13.01 0.40 10.22
C VAL A 150 11.72 -0.04 10.91
N ASN A 151 11.70 -0.08 12.25
CA ASN A 151 10.52 -0.48 13.01
C ASN A 151 9.38 0.55 12.87
N ASN A 152 9.69 1.84 12.94
CA ASN A 152 8.69 2.90 12.76
C ASN A 152 8.04 2.84 11.37
N ILE A 153 8.82 2.74 10.30
CA ILE A 153 8.29 2.65 8.92
C ILE A 153 7.45 1.38 8.74
N ALA A 154 7.83 0.27 9.37
CA ALA A 154 7.11 -0.99 9.27
C ALA A 154 5.75 -0.95 9.99
N GLN A 155 5.72 -0.41 11.22
CA GLN A 155 4.54 -0.44 12.08
C GLN A 155 3.59 0.73 11.82
N GLU A 156 4.12 1.95 11.62
CA GLU A 156 3.33 3.17 11.51
C GLU A 156 3.02 3.52 10.05
N LEU A 157 4.05 3.55 9.19
CA LEU A 157 3.88 3.99 7.80
C LEU A 157 3.51 2.86 6.83
N ASN A 158 3.80 1.62 7.20
CA ASN A 158 3.59 0.40 6.40
C ASN A 158 4.20 0.49 4.97
N ILE A 159 5.41 1.06 4.86
CA ILE A 159 6.16 1.16 3.59
C ILE A 159 7.13 -0.03 3.48
N ARG A 160 6.59 -1.13 2.94
CA ARG A 160 7.24 -2.45 2.90
C ARG A 160 8.60 -2.47 2.19
N PHE A 161 8.68 -1.94 0.96
CA PHE A 161 9.93 -1.99 0.19
C PHE A 161 11.06 -1.24 0.91
N THR A 162 10.77 -0.06 1.44
CA THR A 162 11.70 0.78 2.21
C THR A 162 12.15 0.07 3.48
N THR A 163 11.22 -0.57 4.20
CA THR A 163 11.54 -1.43 5.36
C THR A 163 12.51 -2.56 4.98
N ASN A 164 12.21 -3.28 3.90
CA ASN A 164 13.01 -4.42 3.43
C ASN A 164 14.40 -3.96 2.95
N PHE A 165 14.49 -2.78 2.33
CA PHE A 165 15.75 -2.17 1.93
C PHE A 165 16.60 -1.77 3.14
N LEU A 166 16.03 -1.11 4.13
CA LEU A 166 16.76 -0.68 5.32
C LEU A 166 17.23 -1.87 6.19
N LEU A 167 16.44 -2.95 6.28
CA LEU A 167 16.89 -4.20 6.90
C LEU A 167 18.05 -4.85 6.14
N ALA A 168 18.02 -4.82 4.81
CA ALA A 168 19.11 -5.29 3.98
C ALA A 168 20.38 -4.43 4.18
N TYR A 169 20.23 -3.11 4.23
CA TYR A 169 21.33 -2.19 4.54
C TYR A 169 21.93 -2.51 5.93
N ALA A 170 21.09 -2.65 6.96
CA ALA A 170 21.52 -2.98 8.31
C ALA A 170 22.27 -4.30 8.39
N ALA A 171 21.95 -5.28 7.53
CA ALA A 171 22.69 -6.53 7.42
C ALA A 171 24.08 -6.34 6.78
N ALA A 172 24.17 -5.47 5.76
CA ALA A 172 25.43 -5.19 5.07
C ALA A 172 26.40 -4.41 5.97
N ASN A 173 25.91 -3.40 6.69
CA ASN A 173 26.69 -2.55 7.59
C ASN A 173 27.00 -3.25 8.92
N GLU A 174 28.28 -3.33 9.30
CA GLU A 174 28.71 -4.07 10.47
C GLU A 174 28.20 -3.49 11.81
N ALA A 175 28.15 -2.16 11.92
CA ALA A 175 27.70 -1.46 13.12
C ALA A 175 26.22 -1.70 13.42
N CYS A 176 25.40 -1.93 12.39
CA CYS A 176 23.97 -2.17 12.50
C CYS A 176 23.61 -3.63 12.87
N ARG A 177 24.48 -4.60 12.56
CA ARG A 177 24.21 -6.05 12.71
C ARG A 177 23.75 -6.48 14.11
N PRO A 178 24.30 -5.97 15.23
CA PRO A 178 23.87 -6.36 16.58
C PRO A 178 22.37 -6.12 16.86
N TYR A 179 21.78 -5.11 16.22
CA TYR A 179 20.40 -4.69 16.48
C TYR A 179 19.37 -5.43 15.62
N ILE A 180 19.77 -6.09 14.53
CA ILE A 180 18.85 -6.78 13.60
C ILE A 180 17.95 -7.76 14.34
N GLY A 181 18.50 -8.57 15.25
CA GLY A 181 17.73 -9.58 15.99
C GLY A 181 16.57 -8.99 16.80
N LYS A 182 16.69 -7.75 17.28
CA LYS A 182 15.68 -7.05 18.07
C LYS A 182 14.51 -6.55 17.23
N TYR A 183 14.76 -6.09 16.00
CA TYR A 183 13.78 -5.39 15.18
C TYR A 183 13.25 -6.20 13.99
N PHE A 184 13.95 -7.24 13.55
CA PHE A 184 13.59 -7.97 12.32
C PHE A 184 12.20 -8.63 12.40
N SER A 185 11.88 -9.31 13.51
CA SER A 185 10.61 -10.04 13.63
C SER A 185 9.39 -9.10 13.68
N SER A 186 9.50 -7.94 14.32
CA SER A 186 8.42 -6.96 14.33
C SER A 186 8.26 -6.28 12.98
N SER A 187 9.37 -6.00 12.27
CA SER A 187 9.32 -5.29 10.98
C SER A 187 8.85 -6.13 9.79
N ILE A 188 8.93 -7.46 9.87
CA ILE A 188 8.52 -8.36 8.79
C ILE A 188 7.18 -9.00 9.11
N ASN A 189 6.16 -8.73 8.28
CA ASN A 189 4.81 -9.26 8.50
C ASN A 189 4.44 -10.41 7.55
N LEU A 190 5.05 -10.51 6.37
CA LEU A 190 4.70 -11.51 5.35
C LEU A 190 5.90 -12.35 4.89
N PRO A 191 5.66 -13.60 4.46
CA PRO A 191 6.70 -14.40 3.81
C PRO A 191 7.27 -13.74 2.53
N SER A 192 6.48 -12.92 1.83
CA SER A 192 6.97 -12.15 0.69
C SER A 192 7.95 -11.04 1.08
N ASP A 193 7.75 -10.38 2.22
CA ASP A 193 8.71 -9.39 2.74
C ASP A 193 10.00 -10.07 3.18
N TRP A 194 9.87 -11.22 3.85
CA TRP A 194 11.00 -12.04 4.25
C TRP A 194 11.89 -12.45 3.08
N MET A 195 11.30 -12.79 1.92
CA MET A 195 12.06 -13.03 0.70
C MET A 195 12.61 -11.74 0.07
N GLU A 196 11.82 -10.66 0.05
CA GLU A 196 12.21 -9.39 -0.55
C GLU A 196 13.44 -8.77 0.14
N VAL A 197 13.63 -8.95 1.46
CA VAL A 197 14.87 -8.55 2.16
C VAL A 197 16.12 -9.16 1.54
N VAL A 198 16.08 -10.43 1.12
CA VAL A 198 17.23 -11.09 0.47
C VAL A 198 17.42 -10.56 -0.95
N GLN A 199 16.33 -10.25 -1.64
CA GLN A 199 16.40 -9.63 -2.96
C GLN A 199 16.99 -8.22 -2.90
N THR A 200 16.60 -7.42 -1.90
CA THR A 200 17.14 -6.06 -1.69
C THR A 200 18.58 -6.11 -1.16
N TYR A 201 18.98 -7.18 -0.45
CA TYR A 201 20.37 -7.39 -0.03
C TYR A 201 21.34 -7.40 -1.22
N GLU A 202 20.92 -7.93 -2.38
CA GLU A 202 21.75 -7.86 -3.61
C GLU A 202 22.04 -6.43 -4.07
N LEU A 203 21.23 -5.45 -3.67
CA LEU A 203 21.37 -4.04 -4.07
C LEU A 203 22.31 -3.24 -3.16
N VAL A 204 22.59 -3.74 -1.96
CA VAL A 204 23.38 -3.05 -0.93
C VAL A 204 24.69 -3.76 -0.58
N GLN A 205 24.80 -5.06 -0.90
CA GLN A 205 26.04 -5.79 -0.69
C GLN A 205 27.17 -5.23 -1.58
N ASP A 206 28.40 -5.32 -1.08
CA ASP A 206 29.59 -5.01 -1.85
C ASP A 206 29.62 -5.85 -3.16
N PRO A 207 29.81 -5.22 -4.34
CA PRO A 207 29.95 -5.94 -5.60
C PRO A 207 31.02 -7.05 -5.60
N SER A 208 32.05 -6.92 -4.75
CA SER A 208 33.12 -7.90 -4.58
C SER A 208 32.75 -9.08 -3.67
N ALA A 209 31.69 -8.96 -2.88
CA ALA A 209 31.25 -10.01 -1.98
C ALA A 209 30.70 -11.23 -2.74
N LYS A 210 30.89 -12.43 -2.18
CA LYS A 210 30.31 -13.66 -2.72
C LYS A 210 28.79 -13.51 -2.84
N ARG A 211 28.32 -13.36 -4.08
CA ARG A 211 26.91 -13.17 -4.41
C ARG A 211 26.07 -14.28 -3.78
N GLY A 212 25.08 -13.89 -2.96
CA GLY A 212 24.17 -14.82 -2.28
C GLY A 212 24.65 -15.29 -0.90
N SER A 213 25.82 -14.84 -0.42
CA SER A 213 26.19 -15.03 0.99
C SER A 213 25.41 -14.05 1.88
N LEU A 214 24.75 -14.56 2.92
CA LEU A 214 24.00 -13.74 3.88
C LEU A 214 24.74 -13.65 5.22
N PRO A 215 24.86 -12.46 5.83
CA PRO A 215 25.47 -12.29 7.15
C PRO A 215 24.79 -13.15 8.22
N GLN A 216 25.57 -13.63 9.20
CA GLN A 216 25.07 -14.51 10.25
C GLN A 216 23.92 -13.88 11.07
N ALA A 217 24.00 -12.57 11.34
CA ALA A 217 22.94 -11.83 12.04
C ALA A 217 21.60 -11.92 11.28
N LEU A 218 21.62 -11.66 9.97
CA LEU A 218 20.43 -11.77 9.12
C LEU A 218 19.94 -13.23 9.02
N ARG A 219 20.84 -14.20 8.83
CA ARG A 219 20.48 -15.63 8.81
C ARG A 219 19.75 -16.05 10.09
N LYS A 220 20.25 -15.66 11.26
CA LYS A 220 19.64 -15.99 12.57
C LYS A 220 18.24 -15.37 12.70
N ALA A 221 18.10 -14.09 12.38
CA ALA A 221 16.83 -13.38 12.45
C ALA A 221 15.78 -14.00 11.49
N MET A 222 16.19 -14.28 10.24
CA MET A 222 15.33 -14.91 9.24
C MET A 222 14.85 -16.31 9.65
N LYS A 223 15.73 -17.14 10.24
CA LYS A 223 15.36 -18.46 10.78
C LYS A 223 14.35 -18.36 11.90
N SER A 224 14.53 -17.40 12.81
CA SER A 224 13.59 -17.17 13.90
C SER A 224 12.23 -16.77 13.36
N LYS A 225 12.21 -15.77 12.46
CA LYS A 225 10.97 -15.25 11.90
C LYS A 225 10.17 -16.29 11.09
N PHE A 226 10.86 -17.19 10.39
CA PHE A 226 10.18 -18.21 9.60
C PHE A 226 9.24 -19.09 10.43
N LYS A 227 9.60 -19.36 11.70
CA LYS A 227 8.79 -20.18 12.61
C LYS A 227 7.47 -19.51 13.02
N GLU A 228 7.38 -18.19 12.87
CA GLU A 228 6.17 -17.42 13.19
C GLU A 228 5.15 -17.41 12.06
N PHE A 229 5.53 -17.81 10.83
CA PHE A 229 4.61 -17.85 9.70
C PHE A 229 3.69 -19.07 9.76
N ASP A 230 2.40 -18.83 9.67
CA ASP A 230 1.41 -19.90 9.61
C ASP A 230 1.35 -20.55 8.20
N GLN A 231 0.71 -21.71 8.14
CA GLN A 231 0.58 -22.50 6.92
C GLN A 231 -0.16 -21.74 5.81
N TYR A 232 -1.17 -20.93 6.16
CA TYR A 232 -1.96 -20.14 5.21
C TYR A 232 -1.13 -19.03 4.58
N GLN A 233 -0.35 -18.30 5.38
CA GLN A 233 0.57 -17.26 4.92
C GLN A 233 1.61 -17.86 3.97
N LEU A 234 2.25 -18.96 4.37
CA LEU A 234 3.22 -19.63 3.52
C LEU A 234 2.57 -20.06 2.20
N ALA A 235 1.36 -20.62 2.22
CA ALA A 235 0.67 -21.04 1.01
C ALA A 235 0.32 -19.87 0.08
N LYS A 236 -0.20 -18.77 0.66
CA LYS A 236 -0.64 -17.58 -0.07
C LYS A 236 0.52 -16.81 -0.72
N TYR A 237 1.66 -16.73 -0.03
CA TYR A 237 2.82 -15.96 -0.46
C TYR A 237 3.94 -16.83 -1.05
N ASN A 238 3.73 -18.14 -1.25
CA ASN A 238 4.63 -19.03 -1.97
C ASN A 238 4.59 -18.74 -3.48
N ARG A 239 5.29 -17.69 -3.90
CA ARG A 239 5.43 -17.25 -5.30
C ARG A 239 6.89 -17.03 -5.62
N GLU A 240 7.24 -17.14 -6.89
CA GLU A 240 8.56 -16.77 -7.37
C GLU A 240 8.69 -15.23 -7.41
N LEU A 241 9.73 -14.70 -6.76
CA LEU A 241 10.14 -13.32 -6.98
C LEU A 241 10.98 -13.29 -8.26
N LYS A 242 10.41 -12.73 -9.33
CA LYS A 242 11.16 -12.47 -10.55
C LYS A 242 12.17 -11.36 -10.27
N GLY A 243 13.44 -11.59 -10.57
CA GLY A 243 14.42 -10.52 -10.68
C GLY A 243 14.00 -9.56 -11.80
N GLU A 244 14.46 -8.32 -11.75
CA GLU A 244 14.32 -7.34 -12.84
C GLU A 244 15.15 -7.79 -14.05
N THR A 245 14.72 -8.84 -14.75
CA THR A 245 15.15 -9.13 -16.12
C THR A 245 14.10 -8.56 -17.05
N LYS A 246 14.44 -7.47 -17.75
CA LYS A 246 13.67 -6.91 -18.87
C LYS A 246 13.28 -8.05 -19.81
N PRO A 247 12.00 -8.29 -20.11
CA PRO A 247 11.66 -9.07 -21.29
C PRO A 247 11.72 -8.11 -22.48
N ALA A 248 12.90 -7.93 -23.08
CA ALA A 248 12.96 -7.49 -24.46
C ALA A 248 12.58 -8.69 -25.32
N LYS A 249 11.30 -8.79 -25.69
CA LYS A 249 10.86 -9.63 -26.81
C LYS A 249 10.32 -8.69 -27.89
N ASN A 250 11.23 -8.20 -28.72
CA ASN A 250 10.87 -7.93 -30.10
C ASN A 250 11.00 -9.25 -30.86
N ALA A 251 9.92 -9.61 -31.52
CA ALA A 251 9.84 -10.74 -32.41
C ALA A 251 10.68 -10.46 -33.67
N SER A 252 11.42 -11.46 -34.14
CA SER A 252 11.57 -11.70 -35.57
C SER A 252 11.84 -13.18 -35.78
N ASP A 253 10.89 -13.79 -36.47
CA ASP A 253 11.05 -15.05 -37.19
C ASP A 253 12.38 -15.08 -37.96
N THR A 254 13.19 -16.11 -37.74
CA THR A 254 13.77 -16.84 -38.88
C THR A 254 14.08 -18.27 -38.46
N LYS A 255 13.41 -19.21 -39.12
CA LYS A 255 13.83 -20.61 -39.22
C LYS A 255 15.27 -20.68 -39.75
N ARG A 256 16.11 -21.55 -39.18
CA ARG A 256 17.05 -22.40 -39.94
C ARG A 256 17.72 -23.45 -39.05
N GLU A 257 17.34 -24.68 -39.35
CA GLU A 257 18.18 -25.87 -39.59
C GLU A 257 19.39 -26.16 -38.69
N ARG A 258 19.28 -27.35 -38.08
CA ARG A 258 20.35 -28.25 -37.66
C ARG A 258 21.44 -28.38 -38.74
N ASN A 259 22.70 -28.23 -38.35
CA ASN A 259 23.78 -29.11 -38.81
C ASN A 259 24.97 -29.06 -37.85
N GLU A 260 25.57 -30.24 -37.65
CA GLU A 260 26.73 -30.51 -36.80
C GLU A 260 28.04 -30.06 -37.48
N SER A 261 29.02 -29.69 -36.64
CA SER A 261 30.44 -30.10 -36.63
C SER A 261 31.50 -28.98 -36.47
N ALA A 262 32.48 -29.31 -35.62
CA ALA A 262 33.86 -28.82 -35.51
C ALA A 262 34.20 -27.48 -34.80
N SER A 263 34.69 -27.63 -33.55
CA SER A 263 35.89 -27.02 -32.93
C SER A 263 36.31 -25.58 -33.26
N SER A 264 36.29 -24.70 -32.25
CA SER A 264 37.53 -24.12 -31.70
C SER A 264 37.27 -23.35 -30.40
N SER A 265 38.21 -23.49 -29.47
CA SER A 265 38.39 -22.78 -28.21
C SER A 265 38.06 -21.29 -28.21
N GLY A 266 37.29 -20.88 -27.20
CA GLY A 266 37.11 -19.49 -26.78
C GLY A 266 36.29 -19.47 -25.50
N ASP A 267 36.94 -19.13 -24.37
CA ASP A 267 36.31 -18.95 -23.07
C ASP A 267 35.30 -17.79 -23.12
N GLU A 268 34.05 -18.09 -23.46
CA GLU A 268 32.92 -17.21 -23.19
C GLU A 268 32.12 -17.78 -22.02
N ALA A 269 32.23 -17.12 -20.86
CA ALA A 269 31.44 -17.43 -19.69
C ALA A 269 29.95 -17.34 -20.02
N GLU A 270 29.25 -18.48 -20.04
CA GLU A 270 27.81 -18.52 -20.21
C GLU A 270 27.11 -17.56 -19.22
N PRO A 271 26.05 -16.85 -19.64
CA PRO A 271 25.31 -15.96 -18.77
C PRO A 271 24.58 -16.79 -17.71
N VAL A 272 25.16 -16.87 -16.51
CA VAL A 272 24.60 -17.55 -15.34
C VAL A 272 23.15 -17.14 -15.15
N HIS A 273 22.22 -18.00 -15.59
CA HIS A 273 20.80 -17.82 -15.39
C HIS A 273 20.51 -17.79 -13.88
N LYS A 274 20.27 -16.59 -13.33
CA LYS A 274 19.90 -16.39 -11.93
C LYS A 274 18.65 -17.24 -11.63
N ARG A 275 18.80 -18.24 -10.77
CA ARG A 275 17.65 -19.03 -10.27
C ARG A 275 16.71 -18.07 -9.53
N PRO A 276 15.39 -18.14 -9.76
CA PRO A 276 14.45 -17.26 -9.10
C PRO A 276 14.47 -17.48 -7.57
N LEU A 277 14.33 -16.39 -6.83
CA LEU A 277 14.23 -16.45 -5.37
C LEU A 277 12.83 -16.97 -5.02
N THR A 278 12.81 -18.10 -4.32
CA THR A 278 11.59 -18.78 -3.86
C THR A 278 11.74 -19.17 -2.40
N LEU A 279 10.63 -19.33 -1.68
CA LEU A 279 10.66 -19.86 -0.31
C LEU A 279 11.45 -21.16 -0.24
N LYS A 280 11.23 -22.08 -1.20
CA LYS A 280 11.91 -23.36 -1.30
C LYS A 280 13.44 -23.24 -1.43
N ASN A 281 13.93 -22.30 -2.23
CA ASN A 281 15.38 -22.10 -2.39
C ASN A 281 15.98 -21.46 -1.14
N LEU A 282 15.26 -20.50 -0.54
CA LEU A 282 15.75 -19.76 0.61
C LEU A 282 15.77 -20.61 1.90
N ILE A 283 14.76 -21.47 2.13
CA ILE A 283 14.79 -22.42 3.26
C ILE A 283 15.97 -23.41 3.15
N ARG A 284 16.37 -23.79 1.94
CA ARG A 284 17.55 -24.64 1.71
C ARG A 284 18.84 -23.88 2.02
N GLN A 285 18.99 -22.66 1.49
CA GLN A 285 20.15 -21.80 1.72
C GLN A 285 20.35 -21.45 3.20
N LEU A 286 19.25 -21.28 3.94
CA LEU A 286 19.28 -21.00 5.37
C LEU A 286 19.39 -22.26 6.21
N HIS A 287 19.15 -23.46 5.67
CA HIS A 287 19.03 -24.71 6.44
C HIS A 287 17.93 -24.59 7.52
N ILE A 288 16.73 -24.23 7.09
CA ILE A 288 15.54 -24.21 7.96
C ILE A 288 14.91 -25.59 7.91
N SER A 289 14.74 -26.22 9.08
CA SER A 289 14.15 -27.54 9.23
C SER A 289 12.81 -27.55 9.97
N GLU A 290 12.44 -26.44 10.63
CA GLU A 290 11.24 -26.34 11.48
C GLU A 290 10.38 -25.13 11.10
N PRO A 291 9.04 -25.22 11.24
CA PRO A 291 8.27 -26.43 11.59
C PRO A 291 8.22 -27.46 10.44
N LYS A 292 8.34 -28.75 10.78
CA LYS A 292 8.45 -29.88 9.83
C LYS A 292 7.39 -29.88 8.75
N ASP A 293 6.11 -29.78 9.11
CA ASP A 293 4.99 -29.85 8.18
C ASP A 293 5.12 -28.81 7.05
N ASN A 294 5.38 -27.56 7.44
CA ASN A 294 5.52 -26.45 6.48
C ASN A 294 6.76 -26.59 5.61
N VAL A 295 7.91 -26.94 6.22
CA VAL A 295 9.18 -27.07 5.51
C VAL A 295 9.11 -28.21 4.50
N LEU A 296 8.60 -29.37 4.89
CA LEU A 296 8.50 -30.53 4.02
C LEU A 296 7.50 -30.31 2.87
N CYS A 297 6.38 -29.62 3.13
CA CYS A 297 5.46 -29.15 2.08
C CYS A 297 6.14 -28.19 1.09
N LEU A 298 6.87 -27.18 1.57
CA LEU A 298 7.57 -26.21 0.71
C LEU A 298 8.68 -26.87 -0.12
N LEU A 299 9.38 -27.86 0.45
CA LEU A 299 10.39 -28.64 -0.27
C LEU A 299 9.76 -29.59 -1.30
N GLY A 300 8.48 -29.95 -1.15
CA GLY A 300 7.78 -30.92 -1.98
C GLY A 300 8.32 -32.35 -1.76
N LYS A 301 8.61 -32.70 -0.51
CA LYS A 301 9.02 -34.06 -0.12
C LYS A 301 7.85 -35.03 -0.26
N ARG A 302 8.14 -36.31 -0.44
CA ARG A 302 7.10 -37.35 -0.50
C ARG A 302 6.56 -37.62 0.90
N TYR A 303 5.28 -37.93 0.99
CA TYR A 303 4.66 -38.36 2.24
C TYR A 303 5.28 -39.69 2.71
N PRO A 304 5.53 -39.86 4.02
CA PRO A 304 6.21 -41.03 4.58
C PRO A 304 5.56 -42.36 4.22
N SER A 305 6.37 -43.38 3.97
CA SER A 305 5.96 -44.72 3.53
C SER A 305 5.42 -45.60 4.66
N SER A 306 5.71 -45.25 5.91
CA SER A 306 5.25 -45.96 7.10
C SER A 306 4.92 -45.00 8.23
N ALA A 307 4.08 -45.45 9.18
CA ALA A 307 3.77 -44.69 10.40
C ALA A 307 5.03 -44.39 11.24
N GLN A 308 6.02 -45.29 11.23
CA GLN A 308 7.29 -45.06 11.93
C GLN A 308 8.11 -43.94 11.27
N GLU A 309 8.21 -43.94 9.94
CA GLU A 309 8.88 -42.86 9.19
C GLU A 309 8.15 -41.52 9.39
N PHE A 310 6.82 -41.54 9.50
CA PHE A 310 6.01 -40.35 9.79
C PHE A 310 6.33 -39.73 11.15
N LEU A 311 6.40 -40.55 12.20
CA LEU A 311 6.80 -40.12 13.54
C LEU A 311 8.24 -39.60 13.56
N GLN A 312 9.17 -40.30 12.89
CA GLN A 312 10.58 -39.88 12.79
C GLN A 312 10.74 -38.54 12.06
N CYS A 313 9.90 -38.27 11.05
CA CYS A 313 9.88 -36.99 10.35
C CYS A 313 9.38 -35.84 11.23
N GLY A 314 8.74 -36.12 12.37
CA GLY A 314 8.15 -35.12 13.26
C GLY A 314 6.96 -34.38 12.64
N LEU A 315 6.21 -35.06 11.77
CA LEU A 315 4.97 -34.52 11.19
C LEU A 315 3.84 -34.54 12.22
N SER A 316 2.95 -33.57 12.12
CA SER A 316 1.78 -33.46 12.99
C SER A 316 0.58 -34.25 12.43
N GLY A 317 -0.28 -34.74 13.32
CA GLY A 317 -1.50 -35.49 12.97
C GLY A 317 -1.31 -37.01 12.90
N GLU A 318 -2.23 -37.67 12.21
CA GLU A 318 -2.22 -39.13 12.02
C GLU A 318 -1.62 -39.49 10.66
N TRP A 319 -0.90 -40.63 10.61
CA TRP A 319 -0.36 -41.14 9.36
C TRP A 319 -1.47 -41.69 8.47
N GLN A 320 -1.52 -41.21 7.23
CA GLN A 320 -2.55 -41.54 6.24
C GLN A 320 -1.96 -42.45 5.15
N PRO A 321 -2.30 -43.76 5.12
CA PRO A 321 -1.80 -44.70 4.11
C PRO A 321 -2.08 -44.26 2.66
N GLU A 322 -3.21 -43.58 2.43
CA GLU A 322 -3.66 -43.09 1.13
C GLU A 322 -2.75 -41.98 0.54
N LEU A 323 -1.96 -41.31 1.37
CA LEU A 323 -1.06 -40.25 0.93
C LEU A 323 0.36 -40.75 0.61
N VAL A 324 0.68 -42.01 0.91
CA VAL A 324 2.03 -42.58 0.74
C VAL A 324 2.60 -42.31 -0.66
N GLY A 325 3.82 -41.78 -0.71
CA GLY A 325 4.52 -41.49 -1.97
C GLY A 325 4.03 -40.24 -2.72
N THR A 326 2.87 -39.67 -2.35
CA THR A 326 2.40 -38.40 -2.91
C THR A 326 3.31 -37.25 -2.45
N LYS A 327 3.43 -36.20 -3.27
CA LYS A 327 4.20 -35.00 -2.88
C LYS A 327 3.38 -34.17 -1.90
N MET A 328 3.91 -33.92 -0.71
CA MET A 328 3.32 -32.99 0.25
C MET A 328 3.28 -31.59 -0.33
N LYS A 329 2.16 -30.90 -0.10
CA LYS A 329 1.91 -29.54 -0.57
C LYS A 329 1.20 -28.76 0.52
N LEU A 330 1.46 -27.46 0.56
CA LEU A 330 0.65 -26.56 1.37
C LEU A 330 -0.80 -26.54 0.85
N PRO A 331 -1.80 -26.43 1.72
CA PRO A 331 -3.19 -26.29 1.31
C PRO A 331 -3.37 -25.11 0.37
N VAL A 332 -4.19 -25.26 -0.68
CA VAL A 332 -4.49 -24.13 -1.57
C VAL A 332 -5.35 -23.13 -0.79
N PRO A 333 -4.86 -21.90 -0.54
CA PRO A 333 -5.60 -20.94 0.26
C PRO A 333 -6.85 -20.52 -0.51
N TYR A 334 -7.98 -20.45 0.18
CA TYR A 334 -9.21 -19.93 -0.41
C TYR A 334 -9.14 -18.40 -0.45
N THR A 335 -8.82 -17.83 -1.61
CA THR A 335 -8.80 -16.37 -1.83
C THR A 335 -9.57 -15.99 -3.08
N TRP A 336 -9.95 -14.71 -3.20
CA TRP A 336 -10.62 -14.23 -4.40
C TRP A 336 -9.75 -14.45 -5.66
N GLU A 337 -8.42 -14.31 -5.56
CA GLU A 337 -7.52 -14.58 -6.69
C GLU A 337 -7.57 -16.04 -7.12
N THR A 338 -7.55 -16.99 -6.18
CA THR A 338 -7.57 -18.42 -6.50
C THR A 338 -8.91 -18.84 -7.07
N GLU A 339 -10.01 -18.35 -6.51
CA GLU A 339 -11.35 -18.70 -6.96
C GLU A 339 -11.62 -18.15 -8.37
N LEU A 340 -11.22 -16.92 -8.67
CA LEU A 340 -11.36 -16.36 -10.02
C LEU A 340 -10.41 -17.00 -11.03
N SER A 341 -9.22 -17.44 -10.61
CA SER A 341 -8.27 -18.11 -11.51
C SER A 341 -8.75 -19.51 -11.90
N LYS A 342 -9.43 -20.23 -10.99
CA LYS A 342 -10.04 -21.54 -11.27
C LYS A 342 -11.32 -21.42 -12.10
N THR A 343 -12.01 -20.28 -12.03
CA THR A 343 -13.32 -20.10 -12.65
C THR A 343 -13.22 -19.54 -14.08
N PRO A 344 -13.84 -20.18 -15.09
CA PRO A 344 -13.88 -19.64 -16.44
C PRO A 344 -14.49 -18.22 -16.49
N ILE A 345 -14.02 -17.37 -17.40
CA ILE A 345 -14.46 -15.96 -17.54
C ILE A 345 -15.99 -15.80 -17.65
N LYS A 346 -16.67 -16.76 -18.27
CA LYS A 346 -18.13 -16.77 -18.44
C LYS A 346 -18.89 -16.98 -17.12
N SER A 347 -18.27 -17.63 -16.14
CA SER A 347 -18.85 -17.96 -14.83
C SER A 347 -18.25 -17.14 -13.68
N GLN A 348 -17.54 -16.06 -14.00
CA GLN A 348 -16.94 -15.20 -12.98
C GLN A 348 -17.99 -14.42 -12.17
N LYS A 349 -19.20 -14.25 -12.72
CA LYS A 349 -20.32 -13.63 -12.00
C LYS A 349 -20.66 -14.41 -10.74
N GLU A 350 -20.92 -15.69 -10.89
CA GLU A 350 -21.27 -16.59 -9.79
C GLU A 350 -20.12 -16.74 -8.79
N ALA A 351 -18.88 -16.68 -9.25
CA ALA A 351 -17.71 -16.68 -8.37
C ALA A 351 -17.62 -15.41 -7.51
N TRP A 352 -17.84 -14.23 -8.11
CA TRP A 352 -17.89 -12.97 -7.36
C TRP A 352 -19.04 -12.95 -6.35
N GLU A 353 -20.24 -13.37 -6.77
CA GLU A 353 -21.42 -13.44 -5.90
C GLU A 353 -21.17 -14.36 -4.70
N ARG A 354 -20.63 -15.56 -4.94
CA ARG A 354 -20.26 -16.51 -3.87
C ARG A 354 -19.22 -15.93 -2.90
N LEU A 355 -18.24 -15.18 -3.39
CA LEU A 355 -17.23 -14.54 -2.53
C LEU A 355 -17.85 -13.47 -1.62
N ILE A 356 -18.83 -12.73 -2.11
CA ILE A 356 -19.59 -11.73 -1.35
C ILE A 356 -20.48 -12.43 -0.32
N ASP A 357 -21.28 -13.40 -0.75
CA ASP A 357 -22.23 -14.12 0.10
C ASP A 357 -21.53 -14.89 1.23
N SER A 358 -20.35 -15.46 0.96
CA SER A 358 -19.53 -16.15 1.96
C SER A 358 -18.71 -15.22 2.86
N ARG A 359 -18.74 -13.90 2.62
CA ARG A 359 -17.89 -12.88 3.28
C ARG A 359 -16.39 -13.18 3.20
N LYS A 360 -15.96 -13.87 2.15
CA LYS A 360 -14.55 -14.24 1.90
C LYS A 360 -13.85 -13.29 0.93
N LEU A 361 -14.48 -12.16 0.59
CA LEU A 361 -13.87 -11.04 -0.13
C LEU A 361 -13.42 -9.96 0.87
N PRO A 362 -12.11 -9.82 1.16
CA PRO A 362 -11.62 -8.81 2.10
C PRO A 362 -11.94 -7.38 1.65
N TYR A 363 -12.11 -6.46 2.61
CA TYR A 363 -12.49 -5.07 2.35
C TYR A 363 -11.67 -4.37 1.26
N MET A 364 -10.33 -4.46 1.35
CA MET A 364 -9.46 -3.83 0.36
C MET A 364 -9.59 -4.48 -1.04
N ALA A 365 -9.82 -5.80 -1.09
CA ALA A 365 -10.03 -6.51 -2.34
C ALA A 365 -11.37 -6.12 -2.98
N LEU A 366 -12.43 -5.97 -2.18
CA LEU A 366 -13.71 -5.41 -2.62
C LEU A 366 -13.52 -4.03 -3.22
N MET A 367 -12.92 -3.09 -2.48
CA MET A 367 -12.68 -1.71 -2.90
C MET A 367 -11.92 -1.62 -4.24
N ARG A 368 -10.87 -2.44 -4.42
CA ARG A 368 -10.06 -2.43 -5.66
C ARG A 368 -10.75 -3.10 -6.86
N ASN A 369 -11.77 -3.93 -6.61
CA ASN A 369 -12.44 -4.70 -7.65
C ASN A 369 -13.86 -4.22 -7.98
N LEU A 370 -14.31 -3.08 -7.44
CA LEU A 370 -15.66 -2.54 -7.73
C LEU A 370 -15.94 -2.40 -9.24
N ARG A 371 -14.94 -1.96 -10.03
CA ARG A 371 -15.06 -1.92 -11.49
C ARG A 371 -15.38 -3.30 -12.08
N ASN A 372 -14.74 -4.36 -11.59
CA ASN A 372 -14.95 -5.71 -12.10
C ASN A 372 -16.33 -6.24 -11.71
N LEU A 373 -16.80 -5.94 -10.49
CA LEU A 373 -18.16 -6.27 -10.05
C LEU A 373 -19.22 -5.62 -10.94
N LEU A 374 -19.03 -4.33 -11.27
CA LEU A 374 -19.89 -3.58 -12.19
C LEU A 374 -19.87 -4.18 -13.60
N LEU A 375 -18.69 -4.45 -14.17
CA LEU A 375 -18.55 -4.98 -15.54
C LEU A 375 -19.05 -6.42 -15.69
N VAL A 376 -19.06 -7.21 -14.62
CA VAL A 376 -19.58 -8.58 -14.62
C VAL A 376 -21.09 -8.60 -14.37
N GLY A 377 -21.66 -7.55 -13.78
CA GLY A 377 -23.10 -7.42 -13.56
C GLY A 377 -23.62 -8.40 -12.50
N ILE A 378 -23.08 -8.30 -11.28
CA ILE A 378 -23.53 -9.09 -10.12
C ILE A 378 -25.00 -8.76 -9.75
N GLY A 379 -25.68 -9.69 -9.08
CA GLY A 379 -27.05 -9.51 -8.59
C GLY A 379 -27.24 -8.33 -7.65
N SER A 380 -28.48 -7.80 -7.59
CA SER A 380 -28.84 -6.64 -6.76
C SER A 380 -28.59 -6.85 -5.26
N ASP A 381 -28.81 -8.08 -4.78
CA ASP A 381 -28.58 -8.43 -3.37
C ASP A 381 -27.09 -8.36 -3.02
N GLN A 382 -26.23 -8.96 -3.87
CA GLN A 382 -24.78 -8.93 -3.68
C GLN A 382 -24.21 -7.52 -3.83
N LYS A 383 -24.74 -6.72 -4.76
CA LYS A 383 -24.44 -5.28 -4.85
C LYS A 383 -24.76 -4.57 -3.54
N THR A 384 -25.96 -4.78 -3.00
CA THR A 384 -26.40 -4.18 -1.74
C THR A 384 -25.49 -4.59 -0.57
N GLN A 385 -25.09 -5.87 -0.51
CA GLN A 385 -24.14 -6.36 0.48
C GLN A 385 -22.76 -5.69 0.32
N ALA A 386 -22.25 -5.58 -0.91
CA ALA A 386 -20.97 -4.95 -1.22
C ALA A 386 -20.96 -3.47 -0.81
N ILE A 387 -21.99 -2.70 -1.20
CA ILE A 387 -22.12 -1.28 -0.82
C ILE A 387 -22.23 -1.15 0.70
N LYS A 388 -23.09 -1.94 1.35
CA LYS A 388 -23.25 -1.93 2.81
C LYS A 388 -21.94 -2.24 3.53
N HIS A 389 -21.14 -3.17 3.03
CA HIS A 389 -19.84 -3.49 3.63
C HIS A 389 -18.82 -2.36 3.42
N LEU A 390 -18.79 -1.76 2.22
CA LEU A 390 -17.90 -0.66 1.86
C LEU A 390 -18.18 0.59 2.71
N THR A 391 -19.45 0.92 2.97
CA THR A 391 -19.84 2.10 3.76
C THR A 391 -19.99 1.84 5.25
N ASN A 392 -19.71 0.62 5.73
CA ASN A 392 -19.82 0.29 7.15
C ASN A 392 -18.66 0.93 7.95
N LYS A 393 -19.00 1.77 8.93
CA LYS A 393 -18.02 2.45 9.80
C LYS A 393 -17.01 1.50 10.44
N GLY A 394 -17.47 0.38 10.99
CA GLY A 394 -16.61 -0.62 11.62
C GLY A 394 -15.68 -1.32 10.62
N ALA A 395 -16.18 -1.67 9.43
CA ALA A 395 -15.38 -2.28 8.37
C ALA A 395 -14.31 -1.32 7.84
N VAL A 396 -14.67 -0.06 7.57
CA VAL A 396 -13.71 0.98 7.15
C VAL A 396 -12.62 1.18 8.20
N SER A 397 -12.99 1.30 9.47
CA SER A 397 -12.05 1.55 10.57
C SER A 397 -11.08 0.38 10.77
N SER A 398 -11.63 -0.84 10.80
CA SER A 398 -10.82 -2.06 10.95
C SER A 398 -9.95 -2.38 9.72
N SER A 399 -10.31 -1.86 8.54
CA SER A 399 -9.54 -2.05 7.31
C SER A 399 -8.20 -1.32 7.29
N LYS A 400 -8.03 -0.29 8.15
CA LYS A 400 -6.89 0.63 8.19
C LYS A 400 -6.50 1.20 6.83
N GLN A 401 -7.47 1.30 5.89
CA GLN A 401 -7.21 1.90 4.59
C GLN A 401 -7.14 3.41 4.74
N MET A 402 -5.97 3.98 4.43
CA MET A 402 -5.76 5.42 4.40
C MET A 402 -6.60 6.07 3.27
N PRO A 403 -7.02 7.33 3.41
CA PRO A 403 -7.92 8.00 2.46
C PRO A 403 -7.46 7.95 1.00
N PHE A 404 -6.17 8.12 0.73
CA PHE A 404 -5.63 8.08 -0.64
C PHE A 404 -5.85 6.74 -1.37
N ARG A 405 -6.09 5.65 -0.64
CA ARG A 405 -6.36 4.31 -1.22
C ARG A 405 -7.68 4.27 -1.98
N TYR A 406 -8.66 5.07 -1.56
CA TYR A 406 -9.97 5.17 -2.20
C TYR A 406 -9.91 5.88 -3.55
N PHE A 407 -8.91 6.74 -3.78
CA PHE A 407 -8.72 7.41 -5.07
C PHE A 407 -8.43 6.42 -6.20
N ALA A 408 -7.75 5.30 -5.91
CA ALA A 408 -7.53 4.25 -6.90
C ALA A 408 -8.84 3.58 -7.32
N ALA A 409 -9.76 3.36 -6.37
CA ALA A 409 -11.09 2.81 -6.65
C ALA A 409 -11.92 3.78 -7.49
N TYR A 410 -11.93 5.07 -7.13
CA TYR A 410 -12.61 6.11 -7.90
C TYR A 410 -12.04 6.22 -9.32
N SER A 411 -10.72 6.24 -9.47
CA SER A 411 -10.04 6.29 -10.78
C SER A 411 -10.44 5.10 -11.65
N ALA A 412 -10.48 3.90 -11.06
CA ALA A 412 -10.91 2.70 -11.77
C ALA A 412 -12.39 2.78 -12.21
N LEU A 413 -13.30 3.30 -11.38
CA LEU A 413 -14.70 3.49 -11.74
C LEU A 413 -14.87 4.59 -12.80
N SER A 414 -14.19 5.72 -12.65
CA SER A 414 -14.21 6.84 -13.60
C SER A 414 -13.66 6.46 -14.97
N SER A 415 -12.67 5.55 -15.00
CA SER A 415 -12.14 5.01 -16.27
C SER A 415 -13.21 4.29 -17.08
N VAL A 416 -14.30 3.80 -16.48
CA VAL A 416 -15.41 3.17 -17.22
C VAL A 416 -16.12 4.19 -18.10
N VAL A 417 -16.25 5.43 -17.63
CA VAL A 417 -16.85 6.55 -18.37
C VAL A 417 -15.90 7.10 -19.43
N ALA A 418 -14.60 7.15 -19.12
CA ALA A 418 -13.58 7.77 -19.97
C ALA A 418 -13.11 6.93 -21.18
N VAL A 419 -13.58 5.68 -21.36
CA VAL A 419 -13.16 4.84 -22.48
C VAL A 419 -13.64 5.43 -23.81
N THR A 420 -12.75 6.19 -24.44
CA THR A 420 -12.73 6.51 -25.87
C THR A 420 -11.83 5.51 -26.61
N ARG A 421 -12.44 4.74 -27.52
CA ARG A 421 -11.91 4.05 -28.71
C ARG A 421 -10.66 3.13 -28.68
N LYS A 422 -9.79 3.05 -27.67
CA LYS A 422 -8.60 2.17 -27.72
C LYS A 422 -8.69 0.92 -26.82
N GLN A 423 -9.36 -0.13 -27.31
CA GLN A 423 -9.11 -1.58 -27.09
C GLN A 423 -10.37 -2.41 -27.39
N ALA A 424 -10.38 -3.09 -28.55
CA ALA A 424 -11.55 -3.78 -29.11
C ALA A 424 -12.08 -4.98 -28.28
N ILE A 425 -11.26 -5.61 -27.43
CA ILE A 425 -11.65 -6.81 -26.67
C ILE A 425 -12.52 -6.49 -25.43
N LYS A 426 -12.61 -5.20 -25.03
CA LYS A 426 -13.35 -4.75 -23.83
C LYS A 426 -14.75 -4.20 -24.15
N GLN A 427 -15.11 -4.05 -25.43
CA GLN A 427 -16.22 -3.21 -25.85
C GLN A 427 -17.62 -3.75 -25.50
N GLU A 428 -17.82 -5.06 -25.41
CA GLU A 428 -19.16 -5.63 -25.19
C GLU A 428 -19.65 -5.46 -23.74
N ARG A 429 -18.78 -5.71 -22.76
CA ARG A 429 -19.11 -5.48 -21.33
C ARG A 429 -19.21 -4.01 -20.96
N LEU A 430 -18.47 -3.14 -21.66
CA LEU A 430 -18.53 -1.68 -21.46
C LEU A 430 -19.81 -1.06 -22.04
N LYS A 431 -20.38 -1.63 -23.11
CA LYS A 431 -21.63 -1.15 -23.71
C LYS A 431 -22.87 -1.35 -22.81
N ASN A 432 -22.83 -2.34 -21.91
CA ASN A 432 -23.96 -2.71 -21.06
C ASN A 432 -23.81 -2.25 -19.61
N VAL A 433 -22.95 -1.25 -19.34
CA VAL A 433 -22.76 -0.74 -17.98
C VAL A 433 -23.99 0.03 -17.54
N ASN A 434 -24.56 -0.37 -16.40
CA ASN A 434 -25.62 0.38 -15.76
C ASN A 434 -25.06 1.66 -15.11
N MET A 435 -25.41 2.81 -15.68
CA MET A 435 -24.95 4.11 -15.20
C MET A 435 -25.49 4.47 -13.81
N ALA A 436 -26.66 3.95 -13.42
CA ALA A 436 -27.19 4.14 -12.08
C ALA A 436 -26.34 3.37 -11.04
N GLU A 437 -25.97 2.11 -11.34
CA GLU A 437 -25.10 1.32 -10.48
C GLU A 437 -23.69 1.93 -10.37
N LEU A 438 -23.15 2.47 -11.47
CA LEU A 438 -21.89 3.19 -11.43
C LEU A 438 -21.95 4.38 -10.45
N LYS A 439 -23.05 5.14 -10.47
CA LYS A 439 -23.27 6.27 -9.55
C LYS A 439 -23.37 5.78 -8.10
N GLU A 440 -24.10 4.69 -7.85
CA GLU A 440 -24.22 4.07 -6.52
C GLU A 440 -22.84 3.63 -5.97
N TYR A 441 -22.05 2.89 -6.76
CA TYR A 441 -20.71 2.49 -6.35
C TYR A 441 -19.79 3.69 -6.10
N THR A 442 -19.88 4.72 -6.94
CA THR A 442 -19.08 5.94 -6.79
C THR A 442 -19.42 6.64 -5.48
N GLN A 443 -20.72 6.83 -5.18
CA GLN A 443 -21.17 7.42 -3.92
C GLN A 443 -20.78 6.58 -2.70
N ALA A 444 -20.81 5.26 -2.82
CA ALA A 444 -20.35 4.36 -1.76
C ALA A 444 -18.84 4.51 -1.49
N VAL A 445 -18.02 4.67 -2.53
CA VAL A 445 -16.58 4.96 -2.39
C VAL A 445 -16.35 6.33 -1.74
N GLU A 446 -17.09 7.37 -2.13
CA GLU A 446 -17.00 8.70 -1.50
C GLU A 446 -17.36 8.64 -0.02
N THR A 447 -18.44 7.94 0.33
CA THR A 447 -18.86 7.74 1.73
C THR A 447 -17.79 6.98 2.53
N ALA A 448 -17.22 5.92 1.96
CA ALA A 448 -16.18 5.14 2.62
C ALA A 448 -14.87 5.94 2.78
N PHE A 449 -14.55 6.80 1.83
CA PHE A 449 -13.44 7.75 1.91
C PHE A 449 -13.63 8.71 3.09
N GLU A 450 -14.82 9.32 3.23
CA GLU A 450 -15.15 10.22 4.34
C GLU A 450 -15.02 9.54 5.71
N ILE A 451 -15.51 8.30 5.82
CA ILE A 451 -15.35 7.51 7.04
C ILE A 451 -13.86 7.22 7.32
N ALA A 452 -13.08 6.94 6.28
CA ALA A 452 -11.65 6.66 6.43
C ALA A 452 -10.87 7.91 6.86
N VAL A 453 -11.22 9.10 6.34
CA VAL A 453 -10.63 10.37 6.81
C VAL A 453 -10.84 10.52 8.31
N ARG A 454 -12.03 10.20 8.82
CA ARG A 454 -12.36 10.37 10.25
C ARG A 454 -11.75 9.33 11.18
N ASN A 455 -11.67 8.08 10.72
CA ASN A 455 -11.37 6.97 11.61
C ASN A 455 -10.00 6.33 11.36
N ASN A 456 -9.39 6.56 10.20
CA ASN A 456 -8.11 5.95 9.83
C ASN A 456 -6.96 6.96 9.73
N LEU A 457 -7.23 8.27 9.81
CA LEU A 457 -6.15 9.25 9.98
C LEU A 457 -5.72 9.29 11.45
N PRO A 458 -4.41 9.37 11.73
CA PRO A 458 -3.91 9.59 13.08
C PRO A 458 -4.31 10.98 13.57
N VAL A 459 -4.60 11.11 14.86
CA VAL A 459 -4.85 12.41 15.49
C VAL A 459 -3.52 13.11 15.72
N VAL A 460 -3.42 14.36 15.30
CA VAL A 460 -2.30 15.26 15.59
C VAL A 460 -2.66 16.06 16.83
N GLN A 461 -1.99 15.76 17.95
CA GLN A 461 -2.25 16.39 19.25
C GLN A 461 -1.63 17.79 19.34
N GLY A 462 -2.26 18.67 20.12
CA GLY A 462 -1.80 20.04 20.34
C GLY A 462 -2.25 21.05 19.28
N SER A 463 -1.60 22.21 19.26
CA SER A 463 -1.94 23.35 18.39
C SER A 463 -1.08 23.34 17.11
N THR A 464 -1.74 23.24 15.96
CA THR A 464 -1.08 23.11 14.65
C THR A 464 -1.39 24.29 13.74
N LEU A 465 -0.36 24.95 13.21
CA LEU A 465 -0.51 25.91 12.11
C LEU A 465 -0.48 25.19 10.76
N ILE A 466 -1.53 25.34 9.96
CA ILE A 466 -1.66 24.72 8.64
C ILE A 466 -1.62 25.82 7.57
N VAL A 467 -0.65 25.76 6.67
CA VAL A 467 -0.57 26.67 5.52
C VAL A 467 -0.73 25.88 4.23
N ILE A 468 -1.84 26.11 3.53
CA ILE A 468 -2.14 25.47 2.24
C ILE A 468 -1.67 26.42 1.13
N ASP A 469 -0.46 26.21 0.63
CA ASP A 469 0.09 27.06 -0.43
C ASP A 469 -0.40 26.66 -1.81
N LEU A 470 -1.25 27.48 -2.44
CA LEU A 470 -1.83 27.21 -3.76
C LEU A 470 -0.98 27.71 -4.93
N LYS A 471 0.29 28.13 -4.71
CA LYS A 471 1.23 28.40 -5.81
C LYS A 471 1.25 27.26 -6.82
N GLU A 472 1.28 27.61 -8.11
CA GLU A 472 1.32 26.63 -9.19
C GLU A 472 2.55 25.74 -9.04
N ILE A 473 2.32 24.43 -8.99
CA ILE A 473 3.39 23.45 -9.05
C ILE A 473 3.49 23.00 -10.51
N PRO A 474 4.69 22.94 -11.12
CA PRO A 474 4.87 22.38 -12.45
C PRO A 474 4.24 20.99 -12.55
N SER A 475 3.35 20.81 -13.52
CA SER A 475 2.51 19.61 -13.70
C SER A 475 3.29 18.31 -13.87
N GLU A 476 4.56 18.39 -14.30
CA GLU A 476 5.48 17.24 -14.44
C GLU A 476 5.86 16.56 -13.11
N SER A 477 5.65 17.23 -11.97
CA SER A 477 6.02 16.73 -10.64
C SER A 477 4.90 15.99 -9.90
N VAL A 478 3.63 16.09 -10.34
CA VAL A 478 2.47 15.50 -9.65
C VAL A 478 2.21 14.08 -10.15
N SER A 479 3.17 13.24 -9.79
CA SER A 479 3.27 11.80 -9.98
C SER A 479 2.16 10.87 -9.53
N SER A 480 1.08 11.28 -8.85
CA SER A 480 0.40 10.25 -8.04
C SER A 480 -0.98 10.57 -7.50
N PHE A 481 -1.83 9.53 -7.57
CA PHE A 481 -3.16 9.36 -6.95
C PHE A 481 -4.38 9.83 -7.75
N GLY A 482 -4.54 9.29 -8.97
CA GLY A 482 -5.78 8.73 -9.58
C GLY A 482 -7.09 9.53 -9.66
N LEU A 483 -7.44 10.36 -8.67
CA LEU A 483 -8.64 11.19 -8.60
C LEU A 483 -8.34 12.64 -9.03
N LEU A 484 -7.18 13.17 -8.62
CA LEU A 484 -6.79 14.57 -8.79
C LEU A 484 -5.45 14.71 -9.53
N SER A 485 -5.04 13.67 -10.27
CA SER A 485 -3.78 13.65 -11.03
C SER A 485 -3.64 14.83 -11.99
N ASN A 486 -4.75 15.47 -12.35
CA ASN A 486 -4.79 16.58 -13.29
C ASN A 486 -4.97 17.94 -12.60
N SER A 487 -4.98 18.01 -11.26
CA SER A 487 -5.13 19.25 -10.50
C SER A 487 -4.26 19.27 -9.24
N PRO A 488 -3.07 19.91 -9.30
CA PRO A 488 -2.24 20.16 -8.13
C PRO A 488 -2.99 20.92 -7.03
N VAL A 489 -3.81 21.91 -7.41
CA VAL A 489 -4.60 22.73 -6.48
C VAL A 489 -5.57 21.88 -5.66
N ALA A 490 -6.35 21.03 -6.32
CA ALA A 490 -7.30 20.16 -5.62
C ALA A 490 -6.61 19.20 -4.67
N LEU A 491 -5.43 18.67 -5.04
CA LEU A 491 -4.65 17.78 -4.18
C LEU A 491 -4.20 18.51 -2.90
N LYS A 492 -3.70 19.74 -3.03
CA LYS A 492 -3.28 20.56 -1.88
C LYS A 492 -4.43 20.90 -0.96
N LEU A 493 -5.57 21.32 -1.52
CA LEU A 493 -6.79 21.58 -0.75
C LEU A 493 -7.26 20.33 -0.02
N LEU A 494 -7.28 19.18 -0.70
CA LEU A 494 -7.69 17.92 -0.09
C LEU A 494 -6.75 17.51 1.05
N LEU A 495 -5.45 17.64 0.86
CA LEU A 495 -4.47 17.35 1.91
C LEU A 495 -4.63 18.30 3.10
N GLY A 496 -4.74 19.59 2.85
CA GLY A 496 -4.97 20.60 3.88
C GLY A 496 -6.24 20.32 4.69
N PHE A 497 -7.35 20.02 4.02
CA PHE A 497 -8.60 19.66 4.68
C PHE A 497 -8.50 18.36 5.50
N MET A 498 -7.79 17.34 5.00
CA MET A 498 -7.52 16.14 5.79
C MET A 498 -6.65 16.45 7.02
N CYS A 499 -5.64 17.33 6.90
CA CYS A 499 -4.82 17.76 8.04
C CYS A 499 -5.65 18.50 9.08
N MET A 500 -6.50 19.46 8.66
CA MET A 500 -7.43 20.17 9.56
C MET A 500 -8.33 19.18 10.31
N THR A 501 -8.77 18.12 9.62
CA THR A 501 -9.62 17.06 10.18
C THR A 501 -8.87 16.17 11.17
N ALA A 502 -7.56 16.01 11.01
CA ALA A 502 -6.71 15.18 11.85
C ALA A 502 -6.21 15.91 13.12
N CYS A 503 -6.22 17.24 13.14
CA CYS A 503 -5.69 18.02 14.26
C CYS A 503 -6.70 18.17 15.40
N GLU A 504 -6.19 18.15 16.63
CA GLU A 504 -6.95 18.49 17.85
C GLU A 504 -7.31 19.98 17.85
N HIS A 505 -6.29 20.83 17.68
CA HIS A 505 -6.44 22.26 17.48
C HIS A 505 -5.64 22.69 16.26
N PHE A 506 -6.24 23.53 15.41
CA PHE A 506 -5.52 24.08 14.28
C PHE A 506 -5.89 25.54 14.03
N GLU A 507 -4.93 26.26 13.48
CA GLU A 507 -5.15 27.51 12.76
C GLU A 507 -4.73 27.29 11.31
N ALA A 508 -5.60 27.63 10.36
CA ALA A 508 -5.36 27.28 8.96
C ALA A 508 -5.47 28.49 8.04
N TYR A 509 -4.49 28.62 7.15
CA TYR A 509 -4.40 29.66 6.14
C TYR A 509 -4.28 29.04 4.74
N ILE A 510 -4.84 29.72 3.76
CA ILE A 510 -4.64 29.41 2.34
C ILE A 510 -3.75 30.50 1.76
N SER A 511 -2.59 30.14 1.19
CA SER A 511 -1.75 31.07 0.44
C SER A 511 -2.17 31.09 -1.02
N VAL A 512 -2.56 32.26 -1.53
CA VAL A 512 -2.86 32.50 -2.94
C VAL A 512 -1.91 33.59 -3.43
N GLN A 513 -1.03 33.26 -4.37
CA GLN A 513 -0.02 34.19 -4.91
C GLN A 513 0.84 34.88 -3.83
N GLY A 514 1.12 34.18 -2.72
CA GLY A 514 1.95 34.71 -1.62
C GLY A 514 1.19 35.48 -0.54
N LYS A 515 -0.12 35.76 -0.73
CA LYS A 515 -0.98 36.32 0.32
C LYS A 515 -1.66 35.22 1.12
N LEU A 516 -1.66 35.35 2.45
CA LEU A 516 -2.27 34.41 3.38
C LEU A 516 -3.69 34.83 3.73
N PHE A 517 -4.63 33.88 3.61
CA PHE A 517 -6.04 34.09 3.91
C PHE A 517 -6.45 33.12 5.02
N ASN A 518 -6.90 33.63 6.17
CA ASN A 518 -7.35 32.78 7.27
C ASN A 518 -8.64 32.04 6.88
N THR A 519 -8.62 30.72 6.98
CA THR A 519 -9.76 29.86 6.61
C THR A 519 -11.00 30.10 7.47
N CYS A 520 -10.86 30.68 8.66
CA CYS A 520 -11.99 31.00 9.53
C CYS A 520 -13.00 31.96 8.89
N HIS A 521 -12.54 32.84 8.00
CA HIS A 521 -13.38 33.79 7.28
C HIS A 521 -14.07 33.18 6.05
N PHE A 522 -13.72 31.95 5.65
CA PHE A 522 -14.18 31.31 4.42
C PHE A 522 -14.91 30.00 4.68
N ARG A 523 -15.86 30.03 5.61
CA ARG A 523 -16.62 28.85 6.07
C ARG A 523 -17.29 28.05 4.95
N LYS A 524 -17.67 28.69 3.84
CA LYS A 524 -18.32 28.00 2.71
C LYS A 524 -17.34 27.27 1.78
N LEU A 525 -16.03 27.52 1.91
CA LEU A 525 -14.96 26.77 1.27
C LEU A 525 -14.44 25.62 2.14
N LEU A 526 -14.95 25.48 3.37
CA LEU A 526 -14.61 24.38 4.25
C LEU A 526 -15.52 23.16 4.01
N PRO A 527 -14.97 21.94 4.13
CA PRO A 527 -15.74 20.73 3.91
C PRO A 527 -16.81 20.56 4.98
N ARG A 528 -18.07 20.37 4.56
CA ARG A 528 -19.15 19.91 5.46
C ARG A 528 -19.08 18.40 5.63
N GLU A 529 -19.83 17.90 6.61
CA GLU A 529 -19.86 16.47 6.90
C GLU A 529 -20.26 15.66 5.65
N GLY A 530 -19.34 14.83 5.14
CA GLY A 530 -19.60 13.94 4.00
C GLY A 530 -19.45 14.62 2.64
N GLU A 531 -18.88 15.83 2.60
CA GLU A 531 -18.78 16.64 1.39
C GLU A 531 -17.35 17.05 1.03
N MET A 532 -16.31 16.44 1.62
CA MET A 532 -14.91 16.86 1.42
C MET A 532 -14.53 16.90 -0.06
N LEU A 533 -14.80 15.84 -0.81
CA LEU A 533 -14.50 15.79 -2.24
C LEU A 533 -15.34 16.77 -3.07
N LYS A 534 -16.59 17.03 -2.66
CA LYS A 534 -17.46 18.01 -3.32
C LYS A 534 -16.95 19.43 -3.09
N THR A 535 -16.56 19.75 -1.85
CA THR A 535 -16.00 21.05 -1.48
C THR A 535 -14.68 21.30 -2.20
N VAL A 536 -13.78 20.32 -2.28
CA VAL A 536 -12.53 20.46 -3.04
C VAL A 536 -12.81 20.79 -4.51
N LYS A 537 -13.74 20.07 -5.16
CA LYS A 537 -14.13 20.35 -6.56
C LYS A 537 -14.71 21.76 -6.72
N LYS A 538 -15.58 22.19 -5.79
CA LYS A 538 -16.18 23.53 -5.81
C LYS A 538 -15.13 24.63 -5.60
N ALA A 539 -14.25 24.47 -4.62
CA ALA A 539 -13.16 25.40 -4.32
C ALA A 539 -12.20 25.52 -5.51
N GLU A 540 -11.84 24.40 -6.13
CA GLU A 540 -11.00 24.38 -7.33
C GLU A 540 -11.66 25.14 -8.50
N GLN A 541 -12.96 24.94 -8.73
CA GLN A 541 -13.69 25.67 -9.77
C GLN A 541 -13.72 27.17 -9.51
N LEU A 542 -13.99 27.59 -8.28
CA LEU A 542 -13.99 29.00 -7.88
C LEU A 542 -12.61 29.63 -8.10
N LEU A 543 -11.54 28.96 -7.67
CA LEU A 543 -10.17 29.44 -7.85
C LEU A 543 -9.79 29.59 -9.33
N LYS A 544 -10.22 28.68 -10.21
CA LYS A 544 -10.01 28.80 -11.66
C LYS A 544 -10.75 30.00 -12.26
N VAL A 545 -11.96 30.30 -11.78
CA VAL A 545 -12.75 31.46 -12.23
C VAL A 545 -12.17 32.76 -11.71
N CYS A 546 -11.58 32.76 -10.51
CA CYS A 546 -11.01 33.95 -9.88
C CYS A 546 -9.56 34.24 -10.29
N GLN A 547 -8.82 33.26 -10.82
CA GLN A 547 -7.43 33.40 -11.25
C GLN A 547 -7.19 34.60 -12.21
N PRO A 548 -8.07 34.89 -13.18
CA PRO A 548 -7.95 36.07 -14.06
C PRO A 548 -8.30 37.40 -13.38
N LEU A 549 -9.05 37.40 -12.27
CA LEU A 549 -9.50 38.61 -11.56
C LEU A 549 -8.51 39.07 -10.47
N LEU A 550 -7.53 38.24 -10.13
CA LEU A 550 -6.48 38.52 -9.14
C LEU A 550 -5.39 39.48 -9.64
N THR A 551 -5.44 39.87 -10.91
CA THR A 551 -4.55 40.88 -11.51
C THR A 551 -5.41 42.00 -12.12
N PRO A 552 -5.57 43.20 -11.50
CA PRO A 552 -4.80 43.82 -10.42
C PRO A 552 -5.62 44.32 -9.20
N TYR A 553 -6.83 43.80 -8.91
CA TYR A 553 -7.67 44.30 -7.80
C TYR A 553 -7.95 43.25 -6.70
N PRO A 554 -7.16 43.22 -5.60
CA PRO A 554 -7.33 42.29 -4.47
C PRO A 554 -8.69 42.38 -3.77
N LEU A 555 -9.28 43.57 -3.70
CA LEU A 555 -10.56 43.85 -3.03
C LEU A 555 -11.76 43.07 -3.61
N CYS A 556 -11.67 42.64 -4.87
CA CYS A 556 -12.71 41.81 -5.49
C CYS A 556 -12.65 40.36 -5.02
N PHE A 557 -11.47 39.83 -4.66
CA PHE A 557 -11.35 38.47 -4.14
C PHE A 557 -11.89 38.38 -2.71
N ASP A 558 -11.58 39.36 -1.85
CA ASP A 558 -12.12 39.45 -0.49
C ASP A 558 -13.64 39.61 -0.50
N ARG A 559 -14.19 40.49 -1.35
CA ARG A 559 -15.66 40.64 -1.51
C ARG A 559 -16.30 39.43 -2.17
N PHE A 560 -15.65 38.76 -3.11
CA PHE A 560 -16.21 37.58 -3.76
C PHE A 560 -16.23 36.39 -2.80
N LEU A 561 -15.17 36.18 -2.02
CA LEU A 561 -15.11 35.11 -1.03
C LEU A 561 -15.96 35.36 0.21
N ALA A 562 -16.17 36.62 0.61
CA ALA A 562 -17.11 36.97 1.68
C ALA A 562 -18.60 36.82 1.27
N ASN A 563 -18.91 37.01 -0.03
CA ASN A 563 -20.28 36.89 -0.56
C ASN A 563 -20.62 35.47 -1.08
N SER A 564 -19.63 34.74 -1.61
CA SER A 564 -19.72 33.30 -1.96
C SER A 564 -20.06 32.50 -0.74
#